data_AF-A0A355AFW1-F1
#
_entry.id   AF-A0A355AFW1-F1
#
_cell.length_a   1.000
_cell.length_b   1.000
_cell.length_c   1.000
_cell.angle_alpha   90.00
_cell.angle_beta   90.00
_cell.angle_gamma   90.00
#
_symmetry.space_group_name_H-M   'P 1'
#
loop_
_entity.id
_entity.type
_entity.pdbx_description
1 polymer ?
#
loop_
_entity_poly.entity_id
_entity_poly.type
_entity_poly.pdbx_seq_one_letter_code
_entity_poly.pdbx_strand_id
1 'polypeptide(L)'
;KDLKIKVYYNHDILILDANEGSSILSEKTINQNDITIKTQEGAYINVPVKVKDLTIKSVSGGNIKISGTADNQKVEVNSGGLYEAYELITEKANVFSGSGG
;
A
#
# COMPACT_ATOMS: atom_id res chain seq x y z
N LYS A 1 -21.53 6.43 -12.96
CA LYS A 1 -21.68 7.42 -11.87
C LYS A 1 -20.73 6.98 -10.78
N ASP A 2 -19.67 7.74 -10.53
CA ASP A 2 -18.59 7.29 -9.65
C ASP A 2 -18.93 7.60 -8.19
N LEU A 3 -18.75 6.62 -7.31
CA LEU A 3 -18.96 6.76 -5.87
C LEU A 3 -17.68 7.30 -5.22
N LYS A 4 -17.79 8.37 -4.43
CA LYS A 4 -16.69 8.94 -3.66
C LYS A 4 -17.05 8.96 -2.18
N ILE A 5 -16.17 8.43 -1.35
CA ILE A 5 -16.31 8.38 0.11
C ILE A 5 -15.12 9.09 0.72
N LYS A 6 -15.35 9.91 1.75
CA LYS A 6 -14.30 10.54 2.55
C LYS A 6 -14.33 9.96 3.95
N VAL A 7 -13.19 9.44 4.42
CA VAL A 7 -13.05 8.85 5.74
C VAL A 7 -12.09 9.70 6.56
N TYR A 8 -12.44 9.94 7.82
CA TYR A 8 -11.58 10.57 8.81
C TYR A 8 -11.36 9.59 9.96
N TYR A 9 -10.15 9.55 10.48
CA TYR A 9 -9.74 8.66 11.55
C TYR A 9 -8.87 9.42 12.55
N ASN A 10 -8.88 8.97 13.80
CA ASN A 10 -8.07 9.53 14.88
C ASN A 10 -7.24 8.44 15.61
N HIS A 11 -7.29 7.20 15.13
CA HIS A 11 -6.57 6.04 15.67
C HIS A 11 -5.89 5.29 14.52
N ASP A 12 -4.90 4.48 14.85
CA ASP A 12 -4.08 3.76 13.87
C ASP A 12 -4.93 2.88 12.93
N ILE A 13 -4.59 2.92 11.65
CA ILE A 13 -5.24 2.10 10.62
C ILE A 13 -4.44 0.82 10.47
N LEU A 14 -4.98 -0.32 10.93
CA LEU A 14 -4.26 -1.59 10.81
C LEU A 14 -4.08 -2.01 9.34
N ILE A 15 -5.12 -1.85 8.52
CA ILE A 15 -5.16 -2.34 7.14
C ILE A 15 -5.82 -1.33 6.21
N LEU A 16 -5.18 -1.08 5.06
CA LEU A 16 -5.82 -0.54 3.86
C LEU A 16 -5.96 -1.67 2.84
N ASP A 17 -7.19 -1.97 2.41
CA ASP A 17 -7.49 -3.09 1.51
C ASP A 17 -8.40 -2.59 0.37
N ALA A 18 -7.88 -2.56 -0.86
CA ALA A 18 -8.61 -2.13 -2.05
C ALA A 18 -8.79 -3.31 -3.02
N ASN A 19 -10.03 -3.53 -3.46
CA ASN A 19 -10.42 -4.66 -4.32
C ASN A 19 -11.22 -4.16 -5.54
N GLU A 20 -11.37 -5.00 -6.57
CA GLU A 20 -12.28 -4.79 -7.72
C GLU A 20 -12.18 -3.40 -8.38
N GLY A 21 -10.98 -2.96 -8.74
CA GLY A 21 -10.77 -1.67 -9.41
C GLY A 21 -11.04 -0.44 -8.53
N SER A 22 -11.27 -0.60 -7.23
CA SER A 22 -11.43 0.52 -6.29
C SER A 22 -10.13 1.29 -6.07
N SER A 23 -10.23 2.49 -5.50
CA SER A 23 -9.06 3.32 -5.21
C SER A 23 -9.09 3.91 -3.80
N ILE A 24 -7.98 3.80 -3.08
CA ILE A 24 -7.74 4.49 -1.80
C ILE A 24 -6.60 5.50 -2.00
N LEU A 25 -6.91 6.77 -1.72
CA LEU A 25 -5.98 7.88 -1.92
C LEU A 25 -5.88 8.70 -0.63
N SER A 26 -4.67 9.14 -0.29
CA SER A 26 -4.45 10.11 0.78
C SER A 26 -3.36 11.10 0.38
N GLU A 27 -3.64 12.39 0.55
CA GLU A 27 -2.62 13.44 0.46
C GLU A 27 -1.88 13.64 1.78
N LYS A 28 -2.46 13.20 2.90
CA LYS A 28 -1.86 13.30 4.23
C LYS A 28 -1.06 12.06 4.56
N THR A 29 0.11 12.25 5.16
CA THR A 29 0.96 11.15 5.63
C THR A 29 0.28 10.38 6.75
N ILE A 30 0.16 9.07 6.55
CA ILE A 30 -0.27 8.14 7.59
C ILE A 30 0.93 7.87 8.50
N ASN A 31 0.83 8.28 9.77
CA ASN A 31 1.93 8.22 10.74
C ASN A 31 1.54 7.35 11.93
N GLN A 32 2.14 6.16 12.03
CA GLN A 32 1.81 5.13 13.03
C GLN A 32 2.95 4.10 13.12
N ASN A 33 2.87 3.10 14.00
CA ASN A 33 3.92 2.07 14.08
C ASN A 33 3.83 1.08 12.91
N ASP A 34 2.67 0.47 12.69
CA ASP A 34 2.54 -0.69 11.81
C ASP A 34 1.39 -0.48 10.83
N ILE A 35 1.56 -0.83 9.56
CA ILE A 35 0.46 -0.82 8.60
C ILE A 35 0.60 -1.94 7.56
N THR A 36 -0.55 -2.52 7.19
CA THR A 36 -0.66 -3.44 6.05
C THR A 36 -1.44 -2.79 4.92
N ILE A 37 -0.90 -2.79 3.71
CA ILE A 37 -1.52 -2.20 2.52
C ILE A 37 -1.67 -3.28 1.45
N LYS A 38 -2.90 -3.46 0.96
CA LYS A 38 -3.29 -4.56 0.08
C LYS A 38 -4.07 -4.08 -1.13
N THR A 39 -3.74 -4.60 -2.30
CA THR A 39 -4.52 -4.43 -3.53
C THR A 39 -4.75 -5.73 -4.28
N GLN A 40 -5.95 -5.86 -4.83
CA GLN A 40 -6.42 -7.01 -5.60
C GLN A 40 -7.22 -6.53 -6.81
N GLU A 41 -7.21 -7.33 -7.89
CA GLU A 41 -8.17 -7.22 -9.01
C GLU A 41 -8.22 -5.82 -9.64
N GLY A 42 -7.04 -5.32 -10.02
CA GLY A 42 -6.91 -4.02 -10.67
C GLY A 42 -7.13 -2.80 -9.76
N ALA A 43 -7.28 -3.00 -8.45
CA ALA A 43 -7.44 -1.89 -7.51
C ALA A 43 -6.14 -1.08 -7.34
N TYR A 44 -6.29 0.15 -6.85
CA TYR A 44 -5.20 1.11 -6.71
C TYR A 44 -5.11 1.73 -5.31
N ILE A 45 -3.90 1.82 -4.76
CA ILE A 45 -3.63 2.59 -3.53
C ILE A 45 -2.48 3.55 -3.79
N ASN A 46 -2.65 4.82 -3.39
CA ASN A 46 -1.58 5.82 -3.40
C ASN A 46 -1.61 6.63 -2.11
N VAL A 47 -0.65 6.36 -1.23
CA VAL A 47 -0.58 7.01 0.09
C VAL A 47 0.87 7.28 0.53
N PRO A 48 1.15 8.44 1.13
CA PRO A 48 2.39 8.68 1.86
C PRO A 48 2.31 8.06 3.27
N VAL A 49 3.40 7.41 3.71
CA VAL A 49 3.50 6.75 5.02
C VAL A 49 4.73 7.20 5.81
N LYS A 50 4.61 7.19 7.14
CA LYS A 50 5.71 7.27 8.09
C LYS A 50 5.47 6.19 9.13
N VAL A 51 6.11 5.03 8.96
CA VAL A 51 5.85 3.86 9.79
C VAL A 51 7.13 3.16 10.23
N LYS A 52 7.05 2.30 11.24
CA LYS A 52 8.13 1.37 11.56
C LYS A 52 8.03 0.13 10.68
N ASP A 53 6.89 -0.55 10.70
CA ASP A 53 6.68 -1.78 9.95
C ASP A 53 5.65 -1.59 8.83
N LEU A 54 6.10 -1.70 7.59
CA LEU A 54 5.27 -1.62 6.38
C LEU A 54 5.14 -3.01 5.74
N THR A 55 3.92 -3.52 5.67
CA THR A 55 3.61 -4.74 4.89
C THR A 55 2.81 -4.39 3.65
N ILE A 56 3.29 -4.82 2.48
CA ILE A 56 2.67 -4.61 1.17
C ILE A 56 2.27 -5.94 0.57
N LYS A 57 1.04 -6.02 0.05
CA LYS A 57 0.58 -7.14 -0.78
C LYS A 57 -0.13 -6.63 -2.03
N SER A 58 0.47 -6.83 -3.20
CA SER A 58 -0.12 -6.45 -4.48
C SER A 58 -0.36 -7.69 -5.33
N VAL A 59 -1.62 -8.01 -5.62
CA VAL A 59 -2.00 -9.22 -6.38
C VAL A 59 -3.02 -8.93 -7.47
N SER A 60 -3.11 -9.81 -8.46
CA SER A 60 -4.14 -9.80 -9.52
C SER A 60 -4.28 -8.44 -10.22
N GLY A 61 -3.17 -7.87 -10.69
CA GLY A 61 -3.17 -6.57 -11.39
C GLY A 61 -3.35 -5.35 -10.49
N GLY A 62 -3.39 -5.51 -9.15
CA GLY A 62 -3.43 -4.38 -8.23
C GLY A 62 -2.18 -3.49 -8.33
N ASN A 63 -2.31 -2.20 -8.05
CA ASN A 63 -1.19 -1.26 -8.03
C ASN A 63 -1.14 -0.52 -6.68
N ILE A 64 0.01 -0.61 -6.01
CA ILE A 64 0.30 0.15 -4.80
C ILE A 64 1.45 1.13 -5.09
N LYS A 65 1.19 2.43 -4.91
CA LYS A 65 2.19 3.50 -4.91
C LYS A 65 2.39 4.04 -3.50
N ILE A 66 3.63 4.03 -3.02
CA ILE A 66 3.99 4.47 -1.66
C ILE A 66 5.16 5.45 -1.70
N SER A 67 5.09 6.47 -0.85
CA SER A 67 6.17 7.42 -0.57
C SER A 67 6.35 7.64 0.94
N GLY A 68 7.48 8.21 1.35
CA GLY A 68 7.75 8.58 2.74
C GLY A 68 8.85 7.73 3.40
N THR A 69 8.62 7.23 4.62
CA THR A 69 9.64 6.48 5.38
C THR A 69 9.09 5.22 6.05
N ALA A 70 9.86 4.14 6.03
CA ALA A 70 9.62 2.92 6.81
C ALA A 70 10.92 2.43 7.48
N ASP A 71 10.88 1.82 8.66
CA ASP A 71 12.08 1.18 9.21
C ASP A 71 12.26 -0.20 8.54
N ASN A 72 11.22 -1.02 8.59
CA ASN A 72 11.15 -2.34 7.98
C ASN A 72 10.04 -2.39 6.93
N GLN A 73 10.36 -3.03 5.82
CA GLN A 73 9.45 -3.23 4.71
C GLN A 73 9.39 -4.71 4.33
N LYS A 74 8.18 -5.25 4.22
CA LYS A 74 7.90 -6.58 3.67
C LYS A 74 6.95 -6.46 2.49
N VAL A 75 7.38 -6.90 1.32
CA VAL A 75 6.61 -6.76 0.07
C VAL A 75 6.36 -8.12 -0.54
N GLU A 76 5.10 -8.39 -0.87
CA GLU A 76 4.66 -9.56 -1.65
C GLU A 76 3.92 -9.08 -2.90
N VAL A 77 4.47 -9.35 -4.08
CA VAL A 77 3.85 -9.05 -5.37
C VAL A 77 3.61 -10.35 -6.13
N ASN A 78 2.39 -10.57 -6.61
CA ASN A 78 2.05 -11.74 -7.44
C ASN A 78 1.06 -11.39 -8.54
N SER A 79 0.94 -12.25 -9.56
CA SER A 79 -0.15 -12.24 -10.54
C SER A 79 -0.37 -10.88 -11.20
N GLY A 80 0.70 -10.26 -11.71
CA GLY A 80 0.64 -8.96 -12.39
C GLY A 80 0.44 -7.76 -11.47
N GLY A 81 0.55 -7.93 -10.15
CA GLY A 81 0.56 -6.82 -9.21
C GLY A 81 1.75 -5.87 -9.48
N LEU A 82 1.56 -4.59 -9.20
CA LEU A 82 2.58 -3.55 -9.31
C LEU A 82 2.80 -2.88 -7.96
N TYR A 83 4.06 -2.64 -7.63
CA TYR A 83 4.48 -1.90 -6.45
C TYR A 83 5.47 -0.79 -6.81
N GLU A 84 5.06 0.46 -6.65
CA GLU A 84 5.82 1.67 -7.00
C GLU A 84 6.26 2.40 -5.73
N ALA A 85 7.52 2.25 -5.33
CA ALA A 85 8.03 2.81 -4.08
C ALA A 85 9.39 3.51 -4.20
N TYR A 86 9.67 4.11 -5.35
CA TYR A 86 10.90 4.87 -5.60
C TYR A 86 11.07 6.06 -4.64
N GLU A 87 9.97 6.59 -4.09
CA GLU A 87 9.95 7.72 -3.16
C GLU A 87 9.85 7.28 -1.68
N LEU A 88 9.95 5.98 -1.40
CA LEU A 88 9.97 5.43 -0.04
C LEU A 88 11.41 5.17 0.40
N ILE A 89 11.81 5.80 1.51
CA ILE A 89 13.10 5.51 2.16
C ILE A 89 12.86 4.42 3.20
N THR A 90 13.64 3.33 3.14
CA THR A 90 13.53 2.21 4.09
C THR A 90 14.90 1.76 4.60
N GLU A 91 14.99 1.35 5.87
CA GLU A 91 16.24 0.80 6.42
C GLU A 91 16.43 -0.66 6.01
N LYS A 92 15.37 -1.46 6.09
CA LYS A 92 15.39 -2.89 5.73
C LYS A 92 14.23 -3.23 4.82
N ALA A 93 14.50 -3.95 3.73
CA ALA A 93 13.50 -4.41 2.79
C ALA A 93 13.62 -5.91 2.52
N ASN A 94 12.50 -6.62 2.65
CA ASN A 94 12.33 -8.00 2.21
C ASN A 94 11.27 -8.04 1.13
N VAL A 95 11.66 -8.39 -0.10
CA VAL A 95 10.79 -8.36 -1.28
C VAL A 95 10.66 -9.75 -1.87
N PHE A 96 9.42 -10.18 -2.07
CA PHE A 96 9.07 -11.41 -2.77
C PHE A 96 8.21 -11.06 -3.99
N SER A 97 8.63 -11.52 -5.17
CA SER A 97 7.83 -11.49 -6.38
C SER A 97 7.60 -12.92 -6.87
N GLY A 98 6.34 -13.30 -7.05
CA GLY A 98 5.91 -14.60 -7.56
C GLY A 98 5.35 -14.50 -8.98
N SER A 99 4.52 -15.46 -9.36
CA SER A 99 4.06 -15.67 -10.75
C SER A 99 3.55 -14.39 -11.44
N GLY A 100 4.35 -13.85 -12.36
CA GLY A 100 4.00 -12.71 -13.21
C GLY A 100 4.06 -11.32 -12.55
N GLY A 101 4.74 -11.18 -11.40
CA GLY A 101 5.07 -9.88 -10.80
C GLY A 101 6.38 -9.29 -11.33
#